data_AF-A0A427BV55-F1
#
_entry.id   AF-A0A427BV55-F1
#
_cell.length_a   1.000
_cell.length_b   1.000
_cell.length_c   1.000
_cell.angle_alpha   90.00
_cell.angle_beta   90.00
_cell.angle_gamma   90.00
#
_symmetry.space_group_name_H-M   'P 1'
#
loop_
_entity.id
_entity.type
_entity.pdbx_description
1 polymer ?
#
loop_
_entity_poly.entity_id
_entity_poly.type
_entity_poly.pdbx_seq_one_letter_code
_entity_poly.pdbx_strand_id
1 'polypeptide(L)'
;ALVLEIIQGKTSVAAASRQFDLTPAEIESWVEDGKRGMENALRAKPEDVREQYERQLKDLQEAYGEAMLEIRARKKLASLLGKDES
;
A
#
# COMPACT_ATOMS: atom_id res chain seq x y z
N ALA A 1 18.56 11.06 14.72
CA ALA A 1 18.39 10.67 13.30
C ALA A 1 18.53 11.93 12.46
N LEU A 2 19.41 11.91 11.46
CA LEU A 2 19.91 13.11 10.79
C LEU A 2 18.81 14.05 10.26
N VAL A 3 17.86 13.50 9.50
CA VAL A 3 16.74 14.27 8.92
C VAL A 3 15.89 14.94 10.01
N LEU A 4 15.62 14.25 11.12
CA LEU A 4 14.84 14.82 12.23
C LEU A 4 15.59 15.95 12.94
N GLU A 5 16.90 15.81 13.11
CA GLU A 5 17.73 16.86 13.73
C GLU A 5 17.79 18.13 12.87
N ILE A 6 17.81 17.97 11.53
CA ILE A 6 17.73 19.08 10.58
C ILE A 6 16.36 19.75 10.63
N ILE A 7 15.27 18.98 10.60
CA ILE A 7 13.91 19.52 10.69
C ILE A 7 13.67 20.25 12.03
N GLN A 8 14.25 19.74 13.12
CA GLN A 8 14.19 20.35 14.45
C GLN A 8 15.16 21.54 14.63
N GLY A 9 15.97 21.88 13.62
CA GLY A 9 16.94 22.98 13.67
C GLY A 9 18.15 22.74 14.58
N LYS A 10 18.39 21.50 15.02
CA LYS A 10 19.53 21.13 15.87
C LYS A 10 20.85 21.05 15.09
N THR A 11 20.77 20.77 13.80
CA THR A 11 21.91 20.80 12.88
C THR A 11 21.46 21.39 11.54
N SER A 12 22.41 21.89 10.76
CA SER A 12 22.14 22.42 9.41
C SER A 12 22.53 21.39 8.35
N VAL A 13 21.94 21.50 7.16
CA VAL A 13 22.34 20.70 5.98
C VAL A 13 23.84 20.83 5.71
N ALA A 14 24.41 22.03 5.84
CA ALA A 14 25.83 22.26 5.62
C ALA A 14 26.72 21.60 6.69
N ALA A 15 26.29 21.60 7.95
CA ALA A 15 27.01 20.91 9.03
C ALA A 15 26.94 19.39 8.87
N ALA A 16 25.75 18.87 8.53
CA ALA A 16 25.53 17.47 8.22
C ALA A 16 26.35 17.00 7.01
N SER A 17 26.38 17.79 5.94
CA SER A 17 27.16 17.50 4.72
C SER A 17 28.64 17.28 5.03
N ARG A 18 29.23 18.16 5.85
CA ARG A 18 30.64 18.03 6.28
C ARG A 18 30.88 16.84 7.21
N GLN A 19 29.93 16.57 8.11
CA GLN A 19 30.07 15.52 9.12
C GLN A 19 29.95 14.11 8.52
N PHE A 20 29.06 13.95 7.53
CA PHE A 20 28.72 12.65 6.95
C PHE A 20 29.31 12.45 5.54
N ASP A 21 30.09 13.40 5.03
CA ASP A 21 30.65 13.41 3.67
C ASP A 21 29.59 13.18 2.58
N LEU A 22 28.42 13.79 2.79
CA LEU A 22 27.29 13.73 1.88
C LEU A 22 27.13 15.07 1.17
N THR A 23 26.62 15.05 -0.06
CA THR A 23 26.30 16.31 -0.73
C THR A 23 25.11 16.99 -0.06
N PRO A 24 25.05 18.34 -0.03
CA PRO A 24 23.89 19.06 0.47
C PRO A 24 22.59 18.63 -0.22
N ALA A 25 22.65 18.34 -1.52
CA ALA A 25 21.50 17.91 -2.32
C ALA A 25 20.92 16.56 -1.88
N GLU A 26 21.77 15.58 -1.54
CA GLU A 26 21.31 14.29 -1.01
C GLU A 26 20.59 14.46 0.33
N ILE A 27 21.14 15.29 1.22
CA ILE A 27 20.53 15.56 2.52
C ILE A 27 19.20 16.32 2.36
N GLU A 28 19.15 17.31 1.46
CA GLU A 28 17.93 18.04 1.15
C GLU A 28 16.83 17.12 0.61
N SER A 29 17.18 16.20 -0.29
CA SER A 29 16.28 15.18 -0.81
C SER A 29 15.69 14.32 0.32
N TRP A 30 16.51 13.86 1.26
CA TRP A 30 16.03 13.08 2.41
C TRP A 30 15.12 13.88 3.35
N VAL A 31 15.40 15.18 3.52
CA VAL A 31 14.54 16.07 4.30
C VAL A 31 13.18 16.27 3.62
N GLU A 32 13.17 16.41 2.30
CA GLU A 32 11.94 16.50 1.51
C GLU A 32 11.14 15.20 1.54
N ASP A 33 11.79 14.05 1.38
CA ASP A 33 11.17 12.73 1.53
C ASP A 33 10.55 12.54 2.91
N GLY A 34 11.26 12.93 3.97
CA GLY A 34 10.77 12.89 5.34
C GLY A 34 9.52 13.75 5.53
N LYS A 35 9.53 14.98 5.01
CA LYS A 35 8.37 15.89 5.07
C LYS A 35 7.16 15.34 4.31
N ARG A 36 7.37 14.84 3.08
CA ARG A 36 6.30 14.22 2.29
C ARG A 36 5.73 12.97 2.97
N GLY A 37 6.58 12.14 3.56
CA GLY A 37 6.16 10.98 4.33
C GLY A 37 5.27 11.37 5.52
N MET A 38 5.65 12.42 6.25
CA MET A 38 4.84 12.96 7.36
C MET A 38 3.51 13.53 6.88
N GLU A 39 3.51 14.32 5.80
CA GLU A 39 2.27 14.87 5.22
C GLU A 39 1.33 13.76 4.75
N ASN A 40 1.86 12.74 4.06
CA ASN A 40 1.09 11.58 3.62
C ASN A 40 0.53 10.80 4.81
N ALA A 41 1.31 10.61 5.87
CA ALA A 41 0.84 9.93 7.08
C ALA A 41 -0.24 10.72 7.83
N LEU A 42 -0.17 12.05 7.82
CA LEU A 42 -1.20 12.92 8.40
C LEU A 42 -2.47 12.96 7.54
N ARG A 43 -2.33 12.86 6.21
CA ARG A 43 -3.44 12.88 5.26
C ARG A 43 -4.14 11.52 5.14
N ALA A 44 -3.40 10.43 5.23
CA ALA A 44 -3.95 9.09 5.25
C ALA A 44 -4.68 8.91 6.59
N LYS A 45 -6.01 9.05 6.58
CA LYS A 45 -6.84 8.56 7.69
C LYS A 45 -6.67 7.04 7.74
N PRO A 46 -6.02 6.46 8.76
CA PRO A 46 -5.73 5.03 8.79
C PRO A 46 -7.00 4.18 8.72
N GLU A 47 -8.13 4.71 9.19
CA GLU A 47 -9.44 4.07 9.11
C GLU A 47 -9.94 3.96 7.65
N ASP A 48 -9.70 4.98 6.83
CA ASP A 48 -10.15 5.04 5.43
C ASP A 48 -9.39 4.04 4.55
N VAL A 49 -8.07 3.91 4.78
CA VAL A 49 -7.25 2.92 4.08
C VAL A 49 -7.68 1.49 4.44
N ARG A 50 -7.92 1.23 5.73
CA ARG A 50 -8.40 -0.08 6.19
C ARG A 50 -9.80 -0.39 5.64
N GLU A 51 -10.74 0.55 5.69
CA GLU A 51 -12.08 0.38 5.11
C GLU A 51 -12.02 0.11 3.61
N GLN A 52 -11.13 0.80 2.88
CA GLN A 52 -10.93 0.55 1.45
C GLN A 52 -10.42 -0.87 1.18
N TYR A 53 -9.46 -1.35 1.96
CA TYR A 53 -8.98 -2.73 1.85
C TYR A 53 -10.05 -3.76 2.21
N GLU A 54 -10.80 -3.54 3.30
CA GLU A 54 -11.89 -4.42 3.73
C GLU A 54 -13.00 -4.48 2.66
N ARG A 55 -13.32 -3.34 2.04
CA ARG A 55 -14.27 -3.27 0.92
C ARG A 55 -13.78 -4.03 -0.30
N GLN A 56 -12.53 -3.82 -0.72
CA GLN A 56 -11.95 -4.56 -1.85
C GLN A 56 -11.92 -6.08 -1.59
N LEU A 57 -11.60 -6.49 -0.37
CA LEU A 57 -11.63 -7.90 0.03
C LEU A 57 -13.03 -8.48 -0.06
N LYS A 58 -14.04 -7.74 0.41
CA LYS A 58 -15.43 -8.15 0.35
C LYS A 58 -15.93 -8.31 -1.09
N ASP A 59 -15.70 -7.30 -1.92
CA ASP A 59 -16.12 -7.31 -3.33
C ASP A 59 -15.45 -8.49 -4.09
N LEU A 60 -14.17 -8.75 -3.81
CA LEU A 60 -13.46 -9.89 -4.40
C LEU A 60 -14.02 -11.24 -3.92
N GLN A 61 -14.34 -11.37 -2.63
CA GLN A 61 -14.90 -12.58 -2.06
C GLN A 61 -16.30 -12.88 -2.61
N GLU A 62 -17.13 -11.85 -2.81
CA GLU A 62 -18.45 -11.96 -3.43
C GLU A 62 -18.34 -12.44 -4.88
N ALA A 63 -17.49 -11.79 -5.69
CA ALA A 63 -17.27 -12.20 -7.09
C ALA A 63 -16.74 -13.64 -7.21
N TYR A 64 -15.81 -14.03 -6.33
CA TYR A 64 -15.32 -15.40 -6.29
C TYR A 64 -16.41 -16.41 -5.89
N GLY A 65 -17.25 -16.04 -4.92
CA GLY A 65 -18.40 -16.85 -4.49
C GLY A 65 -19.40 -17.08 -5.63
N GLU A 66 -19.75 -16.04 -6.37
CA GLU A 66 -20.63 -16.12 -7.53
C GLU A 66 -20.04 -17.04 -8.62
N ALA A 67 -18.78 -16.85 -8.98
CA ALA A 67 -18.10 -17.69 -9.98
C ALA A 67 -18.07 -19.17 -9.56
N MET A 68 -17.83 -19.46 -8.28
CA MET A 68 -17.82 -20.83 -7.76
C MET A 68 -19.21 -21.47 -7.77
N LEU A 69 -20.26 -20.70 -7.47
CA LEU A 69 -21.64 -21.16 -7.59
C LEU A 69 -22.00 -21.47 -9.03
N GLU A 70 -21.60 -20.63 -9.98
CA GLU A 70 -21.82 -20.86 -11.40
C GLU A 70 -21.10 -22.12 -11.89
N ILE A 71 -19.85 -22.32 -11.51
CA ILE A 71 -19.09 -23.55 -11.83
C ILE A 71 -19.80 -24.78 -11.26
N ARG A 72 -20.26 -24.73 -10.00
CA ARG A 72 -20.97 -25.84 -9.36
C ARG A 72 -22.30 -26.14 -10.07
N ALA A 73 -23.06 -25.11 -10.45
CA ALA A 73 -24.31 -25.26 -11.19
C ALA A 73 -24.08 -25.90 -12.56
N ARG A 74 -23.07 -25.43 -13.31
CA ARG A 74 -22.68 -26.01 -14.61
C ARG A 74 -22.26 -27.47 -14.48
N LYS A 75 -21.42 -27.81 -13.50
CA LYS A 75 -21.01 -29.19 -13.22
C LYS A 75 -22.21 -30.09 -12.87
N LYS A 76 -23.12 -29.60 -12.02
CA LYS A 76 -24.32 -30.36 -11.65
C LYS A 76 -25.24 -30.59 -12.85
N LEU A 77 -25.43 -29.59 -13.70
CA LEU A 77 -26.20 -29.71 -14.93
C LEU A 77 -25.57 -30.70 -15.91
N ALA A 78 -24.24 -30.64 -16.10
CA ALA A 78 -23.53 -31.58 -16.97
C ALA A 78 -23.70 -33.05 -16.52
N SER A 79 -23.57 -33.29 -15.21
CA SER A 79 -23.81 -34.60 -14.60
C SER A 79 -25.26 -35.08 -14.77
N LEU A 80 -26.25 -34.20 -14.59
CA LEU A 80 -27.66 -34.53 -14.80
C LEU A 80 -28.00 -34.81 -16.27
N LEU A 81 -27.29 -34.18 -17.22
CA LEU A 81 -27.45 -34.41 -18.65
C LEU A 81 -26.64 -35.61 -19.17
N GLY A 82 -25.97 -36.36 -18.28
CA GLY A 82 -25.17 -37.52 -18.66
C GLY A 82 -23.98 -37.21 -19.57
N LYS A 83 -23.52 -35.95 -19.60
CA LYS A 83 -22.40 -35.51 -20.46
C LYS A 83 -21.02 -35.84 -19.89
N ASP A 84 -20.93 -36.64 -18.82
CA ASP A 84 -19.66 -36.99 -18.17
C ASP A 84 -18.91 -38.17 -18.83
N GLU A 85 -19.40 -38.76 -19.93
CA GLU A 85 -18.61 -39.75 -20.69
C GLU A 85 -18.63 -39.48 -22.21
N SER A 86 -17.62 -38.75 -22.69
CA SER A 86 -16.91 -38.91 -23.97
C SER A 86 -15.63 -38.08 -23.96
#